data_AF-A0A2X0ICF1-F1
#
_entry.id   AF-A0A2X0ICF1-F1
#
_cell.length_a   1.000
_cell.length_b   1.000
_cell.length_c   1.000
_cell.angle_alpha   90.00
_cell.angle_beta   90.00
_cell.angle_gamma   90.00
#
_symmetry.space_group_name_H-M   'P 1'
#
loop_
_entity.id
_entity.type
_entity.pdbx_description
1 polymer ?
#
loop_
_entity_poly.entity_id
_entity_poly.type
_entity_poly.pdbx_seq_one_letter_code
_entity_poly.pdbx_strand_id
1 'polypeptide(L)'
;MRCGICGSEKLGPLGELETDSRLGELRSPRLRFPRLGIFKARPDYIASYGRACLDCGALFPFLGPAELRRLNADAAADRLQAVTPADYDY
;
A
#
# COMPACT_ATOMS: atom_id res chain seq x y z
N MET A 1 13.76 -5.50 9.73
CA MET A 1 12.91 -4.34 9.37
C MET A 1 12.45 -3.68 10.65
N ARG A 2 12.34 -2.35 10.65
CA ARG A 2 11.81 -1.58 11.79
C ARG A 2 10.44 -1.02 11.44
N CYS A 3 9.60 -0.85 12.45
CA CYS A 3 8.34 -0.13 12.33
C CYS A 3 8.64 1.31 11.89
N GLY A 4 8.09 1.74 10.75
CA GLY A 4 8.26 3.11 10.26
C GLY A 4 7.55 4.18 11.10
N ILE A 5 6.70 3.76 12.04
CA ILE A 5 5.93 4.66 12.91
C ILE A 5 6.63 4.87 14.27
N CYS A 6 6.99 3.79 14.97
CA CYS A 6 7.59 3.88 16.31
C CYS A 6 9.05 3.40 16.41
N GLY A 7 9.65 2.92 15.31
CA GLY A 7 11.04 2.45 15.27
C GLY A 7 11.27 1.03 15.84
N SER A 8 10.25 0.38 16.41
CA SER A 8 10.37 -0.96 17.00
C SER A 8 10.80 -2.04 15.99
N GLU A 9 11.56 -3.02 16.46
CA GLU A 9 11.95 -4.23 15.72
C GLU A 9 10.95 -5.39 15.90
N LYS A 10 9.98 -5.25 16.82
CA LYS A 10 8.97 -6.27 17.08
C LYS A 10 7.83 -6.21 16.07
N LEU A 11 8.01 -6.91 14.96
CA LEU A 11 6.98 -7.10 13.94
C LEU A 11 6.37 -8.49 14.06
N GLY A 12 5.04 -8.57 13.96
CA GLY A 12 4.31 -9.83 13.91
C GLY A 12 4.62 -10.64 12.64
N PRO A 13 4.13 -11.89 12.58
CA PRO A 13 4.27 -12.73 11.39
C PRO A 13 3.59 -12.07 10.17
N LEU A 14 3.99 -12.51 8.98
CA LEU A 14 3.31 -12.11 7.75
C LEU A 14 1.92 -12.77 7.75
N GLY A 15 0.87 -11.98 7.57
CA GLY A 15 -0.50 -12.45 7.41
C GLY A 15 -1.06 -12.03 6.06
N GLU A 16 -2.11 -12.71 5.62
CA GLU A 16 -2.93 -12.26 4.50
C GLU A 16 -3.85 -11.12 4.95
N LEU A 17 -4.01 -10.11 4.10
CA LEU A 17 -4.91 -8.99 4.34
C LEU A 17 -6.23 -9.24 3.62
N GLU A 18 -7.27 -9.40 4.42
CA GLU A 18 -8.64 -9.48 3.95
C GLU A 18 -9.38 -8.21 4.38
N THR A 19 -10.24 -7.67 3.52
CA THR A 19 -11.22 -6.70 3.97
C THR A 19 -12.46 -7.43 4.42
N ASP A 20 -13.03 -7.04 5.56
CA ASP A 20 -14.36 -7.49 5.96
C ASP A 20 -15.40 -6.98 4.97
N SER A 21 -15.79 -7.84 4.04
CA SER A 21 -16.81 -7.57 3.05
C SER A 21 -18.09 -8.29 3.47
N ARG A 22 -19.09 -7.51 3.90
CA ARG A 22 -20.47 -7.99 4.00
C ARG A 22 -20.92 -8.51 2.62
N LEU A 23 -21.23 -9.81 2.56
CA LEU A 23 -21.72 -10.57 1.41
C LEU A 23 -20.82 -10.56 0.15
N GLY A 24 -20.02 -11.63 -0.01
CA GLY A 24 -19.69 -12.20 -1.32
C GLY A 24 -18.49 -11.63 -2.09
N GLU A 25 -17.90 -10.52 -1.64
CA GLU A 25 -16.76 -9.92 -2.34
C GLU A 25 -15.58 -9.68 -1.39
N LEU A 26 -14.85 -10.75 -1.03
CA LEU A 26 -13.52 -10.63 -0.43
C LEU A 26 -12.63 -9.83 -1.40
N ARG A 27 -12.39 -8.56 -1.08
CA ARG A 27 -11.51 -7.69 -1.87
C ARG A 27 -10.23 -7.46 -1.06
N SER A 28 -9.09 -7.90 -1.56
CA SER A 28 -7.82 -7.50 -0.95
C SER A 28 -7.67 -5.97 -0.95
N PRO A 29 -7.02 -5.37 0.07
CA PRO A 29 -6.84 -3.93 0.11
C PRO A 29 -6.05 -3.43 -1.10
N ARG A 30 -6.41 -2.23 -1.59
CA ARG A 30 -5.83 -1.62 -2.79
C ARG A 30 -5.17 -0.29 -2.46
N LEU A 31 -3.94 -0.11 -2.93
CA LEU A 31 -3.22 1.16 -2.91
C LEU A 31 -3.46 1.87 -4.24
N ARG A 32 -4.12 3.03 -4.20
CA ARG A 32 -4.54 3.76 -5.42
C ARG A 32 -3.97 5.18 -5.43
N PHE A 33 -3.22 5.51 -6.48
CA PHE A 33 -2.60 6.82 -6.65
C PHE A 33 -3.49 7.79 -7.43
N PRO A 34 -3.23 9.12 -7.38
CA PRO A 34 -3.84 10.08 -8.30
C PRO A 34 -3.52 9.78 -9.77
N ARG A 35 -4.32 10.33 -10.69
CA ARG A 35 -4.00 10.29 -12.13
C ARG A 35 -2.94 11.35 -12.44
N LEU A 36 -1.93 11.01 -13.23
CA LEU A 36 -0.96 11.99 -13.76
C LEU A 36 -1.42 12.69 -15.05
N GLY A 37 -2.73 12.82 -15.25
CA GLY A 37 -3.31 13.47 -16.42
C GLY A 37 -4.73 12.99 -16.73
N ILE A 38 -5.50 13.83 -17.41
CA ILE A 38 -6.95 13.62 -17.66
C ILE A 38 -7.22 12.30 -18.41
N PHE A 39 -6.30 11.88 -19.29
CA PHE A 39 -6.43 10.66 -20.11
C PHE A 39 -5.43 9.56 -19.72
N LYS A 40 -4.77 9.67 -18.57
CA LYS A 40 -3.84 8.63 -18.10
C LYS A 40 -4.57 7.63 -17.20
N ALA A 41 -4.15 6.36 -17.29
CA ALA A 41 -4.61 5.32 -16.39
C ALA A 41 -4.31 5.70 -14.94
N ARG A 42 -5.23 5.37 -14.03
CA ARG A 42 -5.04 5.59 -12.58
C ARG A 42 -4.30 4.38 -12.02
N PRO A 43 -3.09 4.53 -11.46
CA PRO A 43 -2.36 3.39 -10.92
C PRO A 43 -3.04 2.83 -9.66
N ASP A 44 -3.34 1.53 -9.64
CA ASP A 44 -3.93 0.84 -8.49
C ASP A 44 -3.31 -0.54 -8.24
N TYR A 45 -2.70 -0.73 -7.06
CA TYR A 45 -1.95 -1.94 -6.72
C TYR A 45 -2.64 -2.74 -5.62
N ILE A 46 -2.61 -4.06 -5.71
CA ILE A 46 -3.19 -4.95 -4.69
C ILE A 46 -2.16 -5.27 -3.62
N ALA A 47 -2.51 -5.03 -2.36
CA ALA A 47 -1.71 -5.41 -1.20
C ALA A 47 -2.35 -6.62 -0.52
N SER A 48 -1.87 -7.82 -0.83
CA SER A 48 -2.45 -9.06 -0.31
C SER A 48 -1.91 -9.48 1.05
N TYR A 49 -0.78 -8.92 1.51
CA TYR A 49 -0.13 -9.36 2.74
C TYR A 49 0.21 -8.19 3.65
N GLY A 50 0.35 -8.44 4.95
CA GLY A 50 0.65 -7.41 5.93
C GLY A 50 1.38 -7.92 7.17
N ARG A 51 1.96 -7.00 7.95
CA ARG A 51 2.50 -7.25 9.28
C ARG A 51 2.04 -6.17 10.24
N ALA A 52 1.71 -6.56 11.47
CA ALA A 52 1.43 -5.61 12.55
C ALA A 52 2.71 -5.36 13.37
N CYS A 53 2.95 -4.13 13.82
CA CYS A 53 3.91 -3.85 14.87
C CYS A 53 3.32 -4.27 16.22
N LEU A 54 4.05 -5.08 16.98
CA LEU A 54 3.59 -5.62 18.25
C LEU A 54 3.67 -4.61 19.40
N ASP A 55 4.40 -3.50 19.23
CA ASP A 55 4.49 -2.45 20.26
C ASP A 55 3.48 -1.31 20.04
N CYS A 56 3.27 -0.83 18.80
CA CYS A 56 2.38 0.31 18.53
C CYS A 56 1.09 -0.03 17.74
N GLY A 57 0.93 -1.28 17.29
CA GLY A 57 -0.25 -1.72 16.55
C GLY A 57 -0.32 -1.28 15.08
N ALA A 58 0.65 -0.51 14.57
CA ALA A 58 0.67 -0.09 13.18
C ALA A 58 0.66 -1.30 12.21
N LEU A 59 -0.21 -1.27 11.19
CA LEU A 59 -0.35 -2.31 10.19
C LEU A 59 0.35 -1.88 8.89
N PHE A 60 1.29 -2.70 8.41
CA PHE A 60 2.07 -2.46 7.20
C PHE A 60 1.63 -3.40 6.08
N PRO A 61 0.91 -2.91 5.06
CA PRO A 61 0.58 -3.70 3.88
C PRO A 61 1.79 -3.83 2.94
N PHE A 62 1.93 -5.00 2.31
CA PHE A 62 2.96 -5.34 1.35
C PHE A 62 2.34 -5.70 0.00
N LEU A 63 2.94 -5.19 -1.07
CA LEU A 63 2.62 -5.61 -2.44
C LEU A 63 3.21 -6.99 -2.72
N GLY A 64 2.49 -7.80 -3.47
CA GLY A 64 3.03 -9.03 -4.03
C GLY A 64 4.16 -8.75 -5.04
N PRO A 65 5.01 -9.74 -5.37
CA PRO A 65 6.17 -9.53 -6.25
C PRO A 65 5.83 -8.98 -7.64
N ALA A 66 4.65 -9.28 -8.18
CA ALA A 66 4.20 -8.75 -9.46
C ALA A 66 3.79 -7.27 -9.36
N GLU A 67 2.99 -6.93 -8.34
CA GLU A 67 2.54 -5.57 -8.06
C GLU A 67 3.73 -4.66 -7.70
N LEU A 68 4.70 -5.16 -6.93
CA LEU A 68 5.93 -4.42 -6.62
C LEU A 68 6.78 -4.14 -7.88
N ARG A 69 6.92 -5.13 -8.77
CA ARG A 69 7.61 -4.93 -10.07
C ARG A 69 6.91 -3.88 -10.91
N ARG A 70 5.57 -3.90 -10.95
CA ARG A 70 4.78 -2.91 -11.69
C ARG A 70 4.93 -1.52 -11.07
N LEU A 71 4.86 -1.40 -9.75
CA LEU A 71 5.07 -0.15 -9.03
C LEU A 71 6.44 0.46 -9.38
N ASN A 72 7.50 -0.35 -9.31
CA ASN A 72 8.86 0.10 -9.64
C ASN A 72 8.99 0.52 -11.11
N ALA A 73 8.35 -0.21 -12.03
CA ALA A 73 8.34 0.14 -13.45
C ALA A 73 7.58 1.44 -13.72
N ASP A 74 6.44 1.66 -13.06
CA ASP A 74 5.66 2.89 -13.17
C ASP A 74 6.39 4.08 -12.55
N ALA A 75 7.09 3.88 -11.42
CA ALA A 75 7.94 4.90 -10.81
C ALA A 75 9.12 5.29 -11.71
N ALA A 76 9.82 4.31 -12.30
CA ALA A 76 10.91 4.56 -13.23
C ALA A 76 10.45 5.24 -14.54
N ALA A 77 9.18 5.07 -14.92
CA ALA A 77 8.57 5.71 -16.08
C ALA A 77 7.95 7.09 -15.77
N ASP A 78 8.25 7.70 -14.61
CA ASP A 78 7.68 8.96 -14.12
C ASP A 78 6.14 8.98 -14.02
N ARG A 79 5.50 7.79 -13.91
CA ARG A 79 4.04 7.66 -13.82
C ARG A 79 3.49 7.77 -12.40
N LEU A 80 4.36 7.87 -11.40
CA LEU A 80 4.01 8.01 -9.99
C LEU A 80 4.84 9.14 -9.39
N GLN A 81 4.31 10.36 -9.39
CA GLN A 81 4.94 11.47 -8.67
C GLN A 81 4.65 11.35 -7.17
N ALA A 82 5.65 11.65 -6.34
CA ALA A 82 5.48 11.69 -4.90
C ALA A 82 4.51 12.82 -4.54
N VAL A 83 3.31 12.44 -4.08
CA VAL A 83 2.39 13.39 -3.43
C VAL A 83 3.01 13.75 -2.09
N THR A 84 3.23 15.04 -1.85
CA THR A 84 3.82 15.48 -0.59
C THR A 84 2.71 15.60 0.47
N PRO A 85 3.01 15.40 1.77
CA PRO A 85 1.99 15.55 2.82
C PRO A 85 1.29 16.92 2.85
N ALA A 86 1.83 17.94 2.18
CA ALA A 86 1.23 19.26 2.04
C ALA A 86 -0.01 19.29 1.12
N ASP A 87 -0.31 18.22 0.39
CA ASP A 87 -1.46 18.13 -0.51
C ASP A 87 -2.77 17.67 0.20
N TYR A 88 -2.77 17.61 1.54
CA TYR A 88 -3.88 17.16 2.38
C TYR A 88 -4.54 18.26 3.23
N ASP A 89 -4.52 19.53 2.80
CA ASP A 89 -5.36 20.55 3.43
C ASP A 89 -6.78 20.52 2.82
N TYR A 90 -7.74 20.03 3.60
CA TYR A 90 -9.18 20.09 3.34
C TYR A 90 -9.92 20.62 4.55
#